data_AF-A0A3D4MHM1-F1
#
_entry.id   AF-A0A3D4MHM1-F1
#
_cell.length_a   1.000
_cell.length_b   1.000
_cell.length_c   1.000
_cell.angle_alpha   90.00
_cell.angle_beta   90.00
_cell.angle_gamma   90.00
#
_symmetry.space_group_name_H-M   'P 1'
#
loop_
_entity.id
_entity.type
_entity.pdbx_description
1 polymer ?
#
loop_
_entity_poly.entity_id
_entity_poly.type
_entity_poly.pdbx_seq_one_letter_code
_entity_poly.pdbx_strand_id
1 'polypeptide(L)' 'MTIELLLYVMKKQLFLDGNKRTAVIIANHYLISHGEIIVVPAELVSEYKKLLILYYEDRSDDIKLFLKNKRWINV' A
#
# COMPACT_ATOMS: atom_id res chain seq x y z
N MET A 1 2.54 1.08 11.09
CA MET A 1 3.85 1.55 10.59
C MET A 1 4.05 1.26 9.10
N THR A 2 4.09 -0.01 8.65
CA THR A 2 4.41 -0.33 7.24
C THR A 2 3.40 0.23 6.22
N ILE A 3 2.09 0.14 6.50
CA ILE A 3 1.04 0.70 5.63
C ILE A 3 1.16 2.23 5.54
N GLU A 4 1.45 2.90 6.66
CA GLU A 4 1.67 4.35 6.68
C GLU A 4 2.90 4.74 5.83
N LEU A 5 4.01 4.00 5.94
CA LEU A 5 5.19 4.23 5.11
C LEU A 5 4.90 4.03 3.61
N LEU A 6 4.19 2.95 3.26
CA LEU A 6 3.77 2.67 1.88
C LEU A 6 2.94 3.84 1.32
N LEU A 7 1.91 4.26 2.04
CA LEU A 7 1.01 5.32 1.64
C LEU A 7 1.71 6.69 1.59
N TYR A 8 2.61 6.95 2.53
CA TYR A 8 3.43 8.16 2.56
C TYR A 8 4.30 8.29 1.31
N VAL A 9 5.09 7.27 0.96
CA VAL A 9 5.96 7.29 -0.24
C VAL A 9 5.11 7.43 -1.50
N MET A 10 3.96 6.75 -1.55
CA MET A 10 3.01 6.86 -2.66
C MET A 10 2.42 8.26 -2.79
N LYS A 11 2.06 8.93 -1.71
CA LYS A 11 1.41 10.25 -1.74
C LYS A 11 2.42 11.37 -1.95
N LYS A 12 3.62 11.27 -1.38
CA LYS A 12 4.65 12.31 -1.46
C LYS A 12 5.34 12.41 -2.81
N GLN A 13 5.21 11.40 -3.68
CA GLN A 13 5.81 11.40 -5.03
C GLN A 13 7.31 11.78 -5.00
N LEU A 14 8.10 11.08 -4.15
CA LEU A 14 9.51 11.38 -3.89
C LEU A 14 10.43 11.23 -5.13
N PHE A 15 10.00 10.46 -6.13
CA PHE A 15 10.74 10.17 -7.35
C PHE A 15 9.99 10.67 -8.59
N LEU A 16 10.71 10.94 -9.69
CA LEU A 16 10.12 11.36 -10.97
C LEU A 16 9.16 10.30 -11.55
N ASP A 17 9.48 9.01 -11.37
CA ASP A 17 8.61 7.88 -11.67
C ASP A 17 8.85 6.75 -10.66
N GLY A 18 7.94 5.78 -10.61
CA GLY A 18 8.15 4.53 -9.88
C GLY A 18 7.72 4.57 -8.42
N ASN A 19 7.22 5.70 -7.89
CA ASN A 19 6.82 5.86 -6.49
C ASN A 19 6.00 4.69 -5.93
N LYS A 20 5.01 4.21 -6.69
CA LYS A 20 4.14 3.10 -6.26
C LYS A 20 4.90 1.77 -6.18
N ARG A 21 5.76 1.47 -7.16
CA ARG A 21 6.59 0.26 -7.19
C ARG A 21 7.57 0.28 -6.02
N THR A 22 8.26 1.40 -5.84
CA THR A 22 9.23 1.59 -4.75
C THR A 22 8.57 1.47 -3.37
N ALA A 23 7.41 2.10 -3.17
CA ALA A 23 6.67 2.01 -1.91
C ALA A 23 6.28 0.57 -1.54
N VAL A 24 5.78 -0.21 -2.52
CA VAL A 24 5.41 -1.61 -2.31
C VAL A 24 6.65 -2.47 -2.01
N ILE A 25 7.75 -2.28 -2.74
CA ILE A 25 8.99 -3.03 -2.52
C ILE A 25 9.54 -2.78 -1.10
N ILE A 26 9.64 -1.51 -0.68
CA ILE A 26 10.17 -1.16 0.65
C ILE A 26 9.26 -1.71 1.76
N ALA A 27 7.95 -1.56 1.60
CA ALA A 27 6.99 -2.07 2.58
C ALA A 27 7.05 -3.60 2.70
N ASN A 28 7.08 -4.32 1.57
CA ASN A 28 7.17 -5.78 1.59
C ASN A 28 8.54 -6.27 2.05
N HIS A 29 9.64 -5.57 1.75
CA HIS A 29 10.96 -5.91 2.31
C HIS A 29 10.93 -5.92 3.85
N TYR A 30 10.27 -4.94 4.47
CA TYR A 30 10.07 -4.92 5.92
C TYR A 30 9.13 -6.02 6.40
N LEU A 31 8.01 -6.28 5.70
CA LEU A 31 7.04 -7.29 6.13
C LEU A 31 7.59 -8.72 6.02
N ILE A 32 8.38 -9.00 4.99
CA ILE A 32 9.00 -10.32 4.77
C ILE A 32 9.93 -10.69 5.93
N SER A 33 10.66 -9.72 6.50
CA SER A 33 11.48 -9.99 7.70
C SER A 33 10.66 -10.31 8.95
N HIS A 34 9.33 -10.15 8.88
CA HIS A 34 8.35 -10.49 9.92
C HIS A 34 7.40 -11.61 9.49
N GLY A 35 7.67 -12.31 8.38
CA GLY A 35 6.82 -13.39 7.87
C GLY A 35 5.49 -12.94 7.25
N GLU A 36 5.31 -11.64 7.01
CA GLU A 36 4.10 -11.06 6.42
C GLU A 36 4.34 -10.59 4.97
N ILE A 37 3.27 -10.46 4.19
CA ILE A 37 3.30 -9.77 2.90
C ILE A 37 1.99 -8.98 2.68
N ILE A 38 2.08 -7.86 1.97
CA ILE A 38 0.91 -7.16 1.44
C ILE A 38 0.85 -7.38 -0.07
N VAL A 39 -0.28 -7.93 -0.52
CA VAL A 39 -0.59 -8.09 -1.94
C VAL A 39 -2.04 -7.66 -2.18
N VAL A 40 -2.29 -7.00 -3.31
CA VAL A 40 -3.63 -6.65 -3.76
C VAL A 40 -4.00 -7.61 -4.91
N PRO A 41 -4.94 -8.55 -4.69
CA PRO A 41 -5.43 -9.44 -5.74
C PRO A 41 -5.95 -8.66 -6.96
N ALA A 42 -5.81 -9.24 -8.14
CA ALA A 42 -6.14 -8.58 -9.42
C ALA A 42 -7.60 -8.09 -9.45
N GLU A 43 -8.52 -8.88 -8.90
CA GLU A 43 -9.94 -8.59 -8.80
C GLU A 43 -10.26 -7.40 -7.88
N LEU A 44 -9.37 -7.07 -6.93
CA LEU A 44 -9.55 -5.93 -6.01
C LEU A 44 -8.81 -4.67 -6.46
N VAL A 45 -8.10 -4.69 -7.59
CA VAL A 45 -7.30 -3.54 -8.07
C VAL A 45 -8.17 -2.31 -8.32
N SER A 46 -9.41 -2.50 -8.80
CA SER A 46 -10.35 -1.39 -9.05
C SER A 46 -10.71 -0.66 -7.75
N GLU A 47 -11.06 -1.43 -6.71
CA GLU A 47 -11.38 -0.90 -5.38
C GLU A 47 -10.17 -0.23 -4.73
N TYR A 48 -9.01 -0.88 -4.78
CA TYR A 48 -7.75 -0.32 -4.29
C TYR A 48 -7.45 1.03 -4.95
N LYS A 49 -7.57 1.15 -6.28
CA LYS A 49 -7.35 2.41 -7.00
C LYS A 49 -8.32 3.49 -6.54
N LYS A 50 -9.61 3.17 -6.35
CA LYS A 50 -10.61 4.12 -5.86
C LYS A 50 -10.23 4.65 -4.47
N LEU A 51 -9.89 3.76 -3.54
CA LEU A 51 -9.48 4.13 -2.19
C LEU A 51 -8.17 4.94 -2.18
N LEU A 52 -7.24 4.62 -3.07
CA LEU A 52 -5.96 5.34 -3.19
C LEU A 52 -6.16 6.77 -3.70
N ILE A 53 -7.08 6.99 -4.63
CA ILE A 53 -7.45 8.34 -5.11
C ILE A 53 -8.03 9.15 -3.95
N LEU A 54 -8.98 8.58 -3.20
CA LEU A 54 -9.58 9.25 -2.04
C LEU A 54 -8.54 9.63 -0.98
N TYR A 55 -7.55 8.77 -0.77
CA TYR A 55 -6.44 9.03 0.15
C TYR A 55 -5.51 10.16 -0.35
N TYR A 56 -5.23 10.21 -1.65
CA TYR A 56 -4.42 11.29 -2.22
C TYR A 56 -5.10 12.65 -2.13
N GLU A 57 -6.42 12.68 -2.25
CA GLU A 57 -7.24 13.89 -2.18
C GLU A 57 -7.63 14.29 -0.74
N ASP A 58 -7.06 13.62 0.28
CA ASP A 58 -7.37 13.87 1.70
C ASP A 58 -8.86 13.69 2.05
N ARG A 59 -9.58 12.85 1.30
CA ARG A 59 -11.02 12.61 1.47
C ARG A 59 -11.34 11.40 2.34
N SER A 60 -10.45 10.42 2.42
CA SER A 60 -10.63 9.22 3.26
C SER A 60 -9.32 8.51 3.54
N ASP A 61 -9.24 7.88 4.72
CA ASP A 61 -8.16 7.01 5.17
C ASP A 61 -8.51 5.51 5.07
N ASP A 62 -9.66 5.15 4.48
CA ASP A 62 -10.19 3.77 4.42
C ASP A 62 -9.24 2.78 3.74
N ILE A 63 -8.36 3.27 2.85
CA ILE A 63 -7.30 2.46 2.24
C ILE A 63 -6.40 1.80 3.31
N LYS A 64 -6.21 2.43 4.47
CA LYS A 64 -5.41 1.86 5.56
C LYS A 64 -6.05 0.59 6.10
N LEU A 65 -7.37 0.61 6.30
CA LEU A 65 -8.13 -0.55 6.76
C LEU A 65 -8.20 -1.62 5.66
N PHE A 66 -8.43 -1.22 4.41
CA PHE A 66 -8.38 -2.12 3.26
C PHE A 66 -7.05 -2.89 3.19
N LEU A 67 -5.91 -2.18 3.24
CA LEU A 67 -4.59 -2.82 3.19
C LEU A 67 -4.29 -3.68 4.44
N LYS A 68 -4.78 -3.29 5.62
CA LYS A 68 -4.62 -4.06 6.86
C LYS A 68 -5.35 -5.40 6.79
N ASN A 69 -6.57 -5.41 6.25
CA ASN A 69 -7.39 -6.61 6.10
C ASN A 69 -6.89 -7.52 4.96
N LYS A 70 -5.97 -7.03 4.13
CA LYS A 70 -5.39 -7.74 2.99
C LYS A 70 -3.91 -8.08 3.21
N ARG A 71 -3.48 -8.25 4.46
CA ARG A 71 -2.24 -8.97 4.78
C ARG A 71 -2.50 -10.45 4.56
N TRP A 72 -2.11 -10.95 3.41
CA TRP A 72 -2.35 -12.35 3.04
C TRP A 72 -1.05 -13.11 3.14
N ILE A 73 -1.08 -14.18 3.93
CA ILE A 73 -0.06 -15.22 4.07
C ILE A 73 0.99 -14.91 5.16
N ASN A 74 0.97 -15.75 6.20
CA ASN A 74 2.16 -16.09 6.99
C ASN A 74 2.97 -17.07 6.13
N VAL A 75 4.14 -16.66 5.67
CA VAL A 75 5.10 -17.57 5.04
C VAL A 75 5.89 -18.29 6.12
#